data_AF-A0A178CXV0-F1
#
_entry.id   AF-A0A178CXV0-F1
#
_cell.length_a   1.000
_cell.length_b   1.000
_cell.length_c   1.000
_cell.angle_alpha   90.00
_cell.angle_beta   90.00
_cell.angle_gamma   90.00
#
_symmetry.space_group_name_H-M   'P 1'
#
loop_
_entity.id
_entity.type
_entity.pdbx_description
1 polymer ?
#
loop_
_entity_poly.entity_id
_entity_poly.type
_entity_poly.pdbx_seq_one_letter_code
_entity_poly.pdbx_strand_id
1 'polypeptide(L)'
;MPFKNTLAQFKAQIKDLQQEGQKILSGGQQRHQPPPPQQYPPAIPQATHPNQQGQPGFPPQPTIYWQARFDPGTPISAEWEHKLGNNNGWGNNEIEHYTAEAENSFYTPNHLLVLRAIASPNNPDPAKRYTSARLVSRQRLSRPQGSLVATLTLPCAGGIWPAFWLLPFEPFAWPTDGEVDIAETWNGDGVNHSCLHWGFYTPQDTMKHRVVATPVHGMANGRPVRFEFAWAQDPATGQGRLVWWIDGQAVMKAPIPSGTRPMADFVVLLNIAMGGNVCAGQIPGEGTYDMVVHEMKMLEEPEAGGWAKFDRDWGWVREGDTI
;
A
#
# COMPACT_ATOMS: atom_id res chain seq x y z
N MET A 1 -64.01 -45.43 -19.28
CA MET A 1 -64.51 -44.30 -20.08
C MET A 1 -64.14 -42.98 -19.41
N PRO A 2 -62.98 -42.36 -19.71
CA PRO A 2 -62.43 -41.27 -18.92
C PRO A 2 -62.46 -39.92 -19.67
N PHE A 3 -63.64 -39.46 -20.09
CA PHE A 3 -63.79 -38.13 -20.74
C PHE A 3 -65.02 -37.32 -20.26
N LYS A 4 -65.73 -37.76 -19.22
CA LYS A 4 -66.88 -37.03 -18.64
C LYS A 4 -66.64 -36.38 -17.27
N ASN A 5 -65.51 -36.65 -16.59
CA ASN A 5 -65.22 -36.10 -15.26
C ASN A 5 -64.37 -34.81 -15.25
N THR A 6 -63.67 -34.47 -16.33
CA THR A 6 -62.79 -33.27 -16.37
C THR A 6 -63.55 -31.97 -16.69
N LEU A 7 -64.72 -32.05 -17.35
CA LEU A 7 -65.54 -30.86 -17.69
C LEU A 7 -66.44 -30.40 -16.53
N ALA A 8 -66.76 -31.28 -15.58
CA ALA A 8 -67.54 -30.96 -14.39
C ALA A 8 -66.71 -30.18 -13.35
N GLN A 9 -65.42 -30.49 -13.22
CA GLN A 9 -64.51 -29.79 -12.29
C GLN A 9 -64.14 -28.38 -12.78
N PHE A 10 -64.00 -28.16 -14.09
CA PHE A 10 -63.68 -26.83 -14.64
C PHE A 10 -64.86 -25.83 -14.56
N LYS A 11 -66.12 -26.33 -14.65
CA LYS A 11 -67.32 -25.48 -14.52
C LYS A 11 -67.65 -25.07 -13.08
N ALA A 12 -67.19 -25.82 -12.07
CA ALA A 12 -67.35 -25.46 -10.67
C ALA A 12 -66.40 -24.31 -10.27
N GLN A 13 -65.14 -24.35 -10.70
CA GLN A 13 -64.13 -23.31 -10.40
C GLN A 13 -64.46 -21.92 -10.98
N ILE A 14 -65.12 -21.83 -12.14
CA ILE A 14 -65.52 -20.55 -12.74
C ILE A 14 -66.72 -19.92 -12.00
N LYS A 15 -67.60 -20.75 -11.41
CA LYS A 15 -68.78 -20.29 -10.69
C LYS A 15 -68.44 -19.69 -9.33
N ASP A 16 -67.42 -20.22 -8.65
CA ASP A 16 -66.92 -19.68 -7.38
C ASP A 16 -66.21 -18.33 -7.59
N LEU A 17 -65.39 -18.19 -8.65
CA LEU A 17 -64.71 -16.93 -8.99
C LEU A 17 -65.67 -15.80 -9.41
N GLN A 18 -66.81 -16.12 -10.03
CA GLN A 18 -67.83 -15.12 -10.38
C GLN A 18 -68.71 -14.72 -9.17
N GLN A 19 -68.94 -15.63 -8.20
CA GLN A 19 -69.67 -15.31 -6.97
C GLN A 19 -68.83 -14.52 -5.96
N GLU A 20 -67.50 -14.72 -5.92
CA GLU A 20 -66.58 -13.86 -5.16
C GLU A 20 -66.46 -12.44 -5.76
N GLY A 21 -66.46 -12.33 -7.10
CA GLY A 21 -66.41 -11.03 -7.79
C GLY A 21 -67.66 -10.15 -7.60
N GLN A 22 -68.86 -10.74 -7.47
CA GLN A 22 -70.11 -9.98 -7.25
C GLN A 22 -70.41 -9.65 -5.78
N LYS A 23 -69.86 -10.41 -4.82
CA LYS A 23 -69.92 -10.07 -3.38
C LYS A 23 -69.09 -8.84 -3.01
N ILE A 24 -68.05 -8.52 -3.80
CA ILE A 24 -67.18 -7.35 -3.58
C ILE A 24 -67.78 -6.04 -4.12
N LEU A 25 -68.82 -6.11 -4.97
CA LEU A 25 -69.36 -4.92 -5.68
C LEU A 25 -70.80 -4.52 -5.30
N SER A 26 -71.46 -5.17 -4.33
CA SER A 26 -72.92 -4.95 -4.11
C SER A 26 -73.44 -4.92 -2.66
N GLY A 27 -72.63 -4.56 -1.67
CA GLY A 27 -73.15 -4.17 -0.34
C GLY A 27 -72.27 -3.10 0.28
N GLY A 28 -72.72 -1.92 0.66
CA GLY A 28 -74.04 -1.31 0.69
C GLY A 28 -73.84 0.06 1.33
N GLN A 29 -74.54 1.08 0.85
CA GLN A 29 -74.50 2.43 1.39
C GLN A 29 -74.89 2.42 2.88
N GLN A 30 -73.96 2.80 3.76
CA GLN A 30 -74.28 3.39 5.06
C GLN A 30 -73.68 4.79 5.12
N ARG A 31 -74.54 5.76 5.41
CA ARG A 31 -74.14 7.14 5.73
C ARG A 31 -73.31 7.10 7.01
N HIS A 32 -72.03 7.38 6.91
CA HIS A 32 -71.19 7.74 8.06
C HIS A 32 -70.86 9.23 7.97
N GLN A 33 -71.02 9.91 9.11
CA GLN A 33 -70.63 11.30 9.33
C GLN A 33 -69.15 11.51 8.99
N PRO A 34 -68.73 12.73 8.57
CA PRO A 34 -67.32 13.01 8.41
C PRO A 34 -66.59 12.83 9.75
N PRO A 35 -65.37 12.26 9.75
CA PRO A 35 -64.55 12.18 10.94
C PRO A 35 -64.15 13.60 11.39
N PRO A 36 -63.85 13.81 12.69
CA PRO A 36 -63.23 15.06 13.12
C PRO A 36 -61.93 15.26 12.32
N PRO A 37 -61.54 16.51 12.01
CA PRO A 37 -60.29 16.77 11.31
C PRO A 37 -59.14 16.13 12.08
N GLN A 38 -58.52 15.13 11.47
CA GLN A 38 -57.24 14.62 11.93
C GLN A 38 -56.26 15.79 11.86
N GLN A 39 -55.83 16.27 13.01
CA GLN A 39 -54.61 17.07 13.09
C GLN A 39 -53.49 16.15 12.65
N TYR A 40 -53.12 16.24 11.38
CA TYR A 40 -51.82 15.74 10.95
C TYR A 40 -50.80 16.46 11.82
N PRO A 41 -49.82 15.74 12.42
CA PRO A 41 -48.67 16.44 12.99
C PRO A 41 -48.14 17.39 11.92
N PRO A 42 -47.76 18.63 12.30
CA PRO A 42 -47.25 19.59 11.34
C PRO A 42 -46.17 18.90 10.51
N ALA A 43 -46.21 19.12 9.18
CA ALA A 43 -45.18 18.59 8.30
C ALA A 43 -43.83 18.91 8.94
N ILE A 44 -43.03 17.88 9.19
CA ILE A 44 -41.69 18.05 9.76
C ILE A 44 -40.99 19.08 8.88
N PRO A 45 -40.51 20.21 9.43
CA PRO A 45 -39.82 21.21 8.63
C PRO A 45 -38.70 20.52 7.85
N GLN A 46 -38.67 20.68 6.52
CA GLN A 46 -37.61 20.09 5.69
C GLN A 46 -36.19 20.53 6.12
N ALA A 47 -36.09 21.58 6.94
CA ALA A 47 -34.87 22.02 7.60
C ALA A 47 -34.30 21.05 8.65
N THR A 48 -35.06 20.03 9.11
CA THR A 48 -34.57 19.00 10.05
C THR A 48 -34.30 17.65 9.39
N HIS A 49 -34.50 17.54 8.07
CA HIS A 49 -33.94 16.43 7.29
C HIS A 49 -32.53 16.83 6.83
N PRO A 50 -31.53 15.93 6.87
CA PRO A 50 -30.26 16.23 6.24
C PRO A 50 -30.53 16.56 4.77
N ASN A 51 -30.13 17.76 4.37
CA ASN A 51 -30.18 18.19 2.99
C ASN A 51 -29.52 17.09 2.13
N GLN A 52 -30.29 16.43 1.25
CA GLN A 52 -29.72 15.66 0.14
C GLN A 52 -29.28 16.61 -0.99
N GLN A 53 -28.84 17.81 -0.63
CA GLN A 53 -27.88 18.53 -1.47
C GLN A 53 -26.62 17.68 -1.40
N GLY A 54 -26.15 17.23 -2.58
CA GLY A 54 -25.04 16.31 -2.71
C GLY A 54 -23.97 16.61 -1.66
N GLN A 55 -23.71 15.62 -0.80
CA GLN A 55 -22.43 15.54 -0.11
C GLN A 55 -21.39 15.91 -1.17
N PRO A 56 -20.46 16.85 -0.94
CA PRO A 56 -19.32 16.97 -1.85
C PRO A 56 -18.78 15.55 -1.96
N GLY A 57 -18.94 14.95 -3.15
CA GLY A 57 -18.58 13.56 -3.34
C GLY A 57 -17.16 13.46 -2.85
N PHE A 58 -16.88 12.53 -1.93
CA PHE A 58 -15.50 12.15 -1.72
C PHE A 58 -14.92 11.92 -3.12
N PRO A 59 -13.77 12.52 -3.46
CA PRO A 59 -13.16 12.22 -4.75
C PRO A 59 -13.15 10.70 -4.89
N PRO A 60 -13.50 10.16 -6.06
CA PRO A 60 -13.51 8.71 -6.26
C PRO A 60 -12.21 8.16 -5.72
N GLN A 61 -12.30 7.13 -4.88
CA GLN A 61 -11.11 6.49 -4.33
C GLN A 61 -10.26 6.00 -5.51
N PRO A 62 -8.96 6.29 -5.53
CA PRO A 62 -8.12 5.94 -6.67
C PRO A 62 -8.14 4.43 -6.93
N THR A 63 -8.14 4.06 -8.22
CA THR A 63 -8.18 2.66 -8.64
C THR A 63 -6.93 1.93 -8.16
N ILE A 64 -7.11 0.94 -7.29
CA ILE A 64 -6.05 0.01 -6.89
C ILE A 64 -5.92 -1.04 -7.98
N TYR A 65 -4.75 -1.15 -8.61
CA TYR A 65 -4.50 -2.18 -9.63
C TYR A 65 -3.70 -3.36 -9.11
N TRP A 66 -3.09 -3.24 -7.93
CA TRP A 66 -2.44 -4.33 -7.24
C TRP A 66 -2.42 -4.07 -5.73
N GLN A 67 -2.57 -5.12 -4.94
CA GLN A 67 -2.46 -5.08 -3.49
C GLN A 67 -1.84 -6.39 -2.99
N ALA A 68 -0.86 -6.28 -2.09
CA ALA A 68 -0.29 -7.44 -1.42
C ALA A 68 -1.35 -8.07 -0.50
N ARG A 69 -1.48 -9.39 -0.55
CA ARG A 69 -2.53 -10.12 0.18
C ARG A 69 -2.14 -10.43 1.62
N PHE A 70 -0.84 -10.65 1.86
CA PHE A 70 -0.30 -11.04 3.16
C PHE A 70 -1.07 -12.22 3.77
N ASP A 71 -1.35 -13.22 2.94
CA ASP A 71 -2.21 -14.35 3.29
C ASP A 71 -1.42 -15.42 4.07
N PRO A 72 -1.71 -15.64 5.37
CA PRO A 72 -1.02 -16.64 6.18
C PRO A 72 -1.25 -18.08 5.71
N GLY A 73 -2.23 -18.33 4.82
CA GLY A 73 -2.43 -19.61 4.16
C GLY A 73 -1.51 -19.87 2.96
N THR A 74 -0.65 -18.90 2.60
CA THR A 74 0.26 -19.01 1.45
C THR A 74 1.72 -18.78 1.86
N PRO A 75 2.68 -19.42 1.19
CA PRO A 75 4.09 -19.14 1.44
C PRO A 75 4.44 -17.71 1.01
N ILE A 76 5.37 -17.06 1.73
CA ILE A 76 5.94 -15.75 1.36
C ILE A 76 6.38 -15.74 -0.11
N SER A 77 6.91 -16.87 -0.59
CA SER A 77 7.40 -17.05 -1.96
C SER A 77 6.34 -16.89 -3.06
N ALA A 78 5.05 -16.86 -2.70
CA ALA A 78 3.95 -16.61 -3.63
C ALA A 78 3.89 -15.14 -4.10
N GLU A 79 4.32 -14.20 -3.26
CA GLU A 79 4.28 -12.76 -3.54
C GLU A 79 5.69 -12.14 -3.61
N TRP A 80 6.66 -12.79 -2.97
CA TRP A 80 8.02 -12.30 -2.79
C TRP A 80 9.07 -13.33 -3.22
N GLU A 81 10.24 -12.88 -3.60
CA GLU A 81 11.44 -13.68 -3.74
C GLU A 81 12.41 -13.32 -2.62
N HIS A 82 12.95 -14.32 -1.93
CA HIS A 82 14.03 -14.12 -0.96
C HIS A 82 15.38 -14.01 -1.66
N LYS A 83 16.11 -12.94 -1.38
CA LYS A 83 17.54 -12.87 -1.64
C LYS A 83 18.28 -13.45 -0.44
N LEU A 84 19.25 -14.34 -0.69
CA LEU A 84 19.86 -15.17 0.36
C LEU A 84 21.34 -14.85 0.56
N GLY A 85 21.82 -15.10 1.77
CA GLY A 85 23.22 -14.94 2.14
C GLY A 85 23.61 -13.52 2.53
N ASN A 86 24.90 -13.33 2.76
CA ASN A 86 25.51 -12.03 3.03
C ASN A 86 26.16 -11.40 1.78
N ASN A 87 26.51 -12.22 0.76
CA ASN A 87 27.04 -11.77 -0.53
C ASN A 87 28.13 -10.67 -0.44
N ASN A 88 29.12 -10.87 0.44
CA ASN A 88 30.18 -9.90 0.74
C ASN A 88 29.64 -8.55 1.26
N GLY A 89 28.65 -8.60 2.15
CA GLY A 89 28.03 -7.43 2.77
C GLY A 89 27.18 -6.59 1.82
N TRP A 90 26.61 -7.19 0.77
CA TRP A 90 25.66 -6.56 -0.16
C TRP A 90 26.09 -5.21 -0.77
N GLY A 91 27.41 -4.97 -0.86
CA GLY A 91 27.99 -3.71 -1.35
C GLY A 91 28.17 -2.63 -0.28
N ASN A 92 27.63 -2.84 0.92
CA ASN A 92 27.59 -1.85 2.00
C ASN A 92 28.27 -2.31 3.30
N ASN A 93 29.01 -3.42 3.29
CA ASN A 93 29.60 -4.03 4.50
C ASN A 93 28.55 -4.42 5.55
N GLU A 94 27.37 -4.82 5.10
CA GLU A 94 26.29 -5.40 5.92
C GLU A 94 26.76 -6.72 6.58
N ILE A 95 26.32 -7.03 7.81
CA ILE A 95 26.81 -8.21 8.57
C ILE A 95 25.81 -9.36 8.64
N GLU A 96 24.56 -9.14 8.25
CA GLU A 96 23.52 -10.17 8.31
C GLU A 96 23.64 -11.22 7.20
N HIS A 97 23.13 -12.40 7.49
CA HIS A 97 22.84 -13.42 6.52
C HIS A 97 21.33 -13.41 6.23
N TYR A 98 20.92 -12.99 5.02
CA TYR A 98 19.52 -13.07 4.65
C TYR A 98 19.09 -14.53 4.43
N THR A 99 17.92 -14.90 4.95
CA THR A 99 17.39 -16.27 4.87
C THR A 99 15.96 -16.28 4.32
N ALA A 100 15.47 -17.48 3.97
CA ALA A 100 14.05 -17.73 3.71
C ALA A 100 13.34 -18.42 4.89
N GLU A 101 13.97 -18.43 6.07
CA GLU A 101 13.42 -19.08 7.25
C GLU A 101 12.19 -18.33 7.76
N ALA A 102 11.21 -19.08 8.28
CA ALA A 102 9.97 -18.52 8.82
C ALA A 102 10.21 -17.63 10.06
N GLU A 103 11.38 -17.73 10.70
CA GLU A 103 11.79 -16.84 11.80
C GLU A 103 12.16 -15.43 11.31
N ASN A 104 12.59 -15.29 10.05
CA ASN A 104 13.03 -14.01 9.48
C ASN A 104 11.95 -13.33 8.61
N SER A 105 11.00 -14.08 8.06
CA SER A 105 9.85 -13.50 7.36
C SER A 105 8.61 -14.38 7.42
N PHE A 106 7.47 -13.80 7.79
CA PHE A 106 6.22 -14.53 7.94
C PHE A 106 5.00 -13.61 7.85
N TYR A 107 3.84 -14.20 7.52
CA TYR A 107 2.56 -13.53 7.62
C TYR A 107 1.91 -13.80 8.98
N THR A 108 1.30 -12.78 9.57
CA THR A 108 0.53 -12.92 10.82
C THR A 108 -0.91 -13.36 10.53
N PRO A 109 -1.64 -13.91 11.52
CA PRO A 109 -3.07 -14.18 11.38
C PRO A 109 -3.93 -12.97 11.03
N ASN A 110 -3.43 -11.75 11.25
CA ASN A 110 -4.11 -10.50 10.96
C ASN A 110 -3.71 -9.89 9.59
N HIS A 111 -3.18 -10.71 8.68
CA HIS A 111 -2.76 -10.29 7.34
C HIS A 111 -1.71 -9.17 7.32
N LEU A 112 -0.72 -9.28 8.20
CA LEU A 112 0.47 -8.41 8.20
C LEU A 112 1.67 -9.21 7.73
N LEU A 113 2.58 -8.58 6.98
CA LEU A 113 3.90 -9.15 6.69
C LEU A 113 4.90 -8.65 7.74
N VAL A 114 5.64 -9.58 8.35
CA VAL A 114 6.74 -9.27 9.27
C VAL A 114 8.05 -9.71 8.64
N LEU A 115 9.03 -8.80 8.61
CA LEU A 115 10.44 -9.13 8.46
C LEU A 115 11.09 -8.98 9.83
N ARG A 116 11.89 -9.95 10.25
CA ARG A 116 12.55 -9.98 11.55
C ARG A 116 14.04 -10.15 11.38
N ALA A 117 14.80 -9.16 11.82
CA ALA A 117 16.23 -9.28 12.05
C ALA A 117 16.49 -9.90 13.43
N ILE A 118 17.37 -10.88 13.51
CA ILE A 118 17.74 -11.59 14.73
C ILE A 118 19.24 -11.41 14.95
N ALA A 119 19.60 -10.78 16.05
CA ALA A 119 20.97 -10.63 16.51
C ALA A 119 21.20 -11.62 17.67
N SER A 120 22.12 -12.55 17.46
CA SER A 120 22.56 -13.59 18.38
C SER A 120 24.09 -13.68 18.34
N PRO A 121 24.82 -12.64 18.79
CA PRO A 121 26.26 -12.49 18.56
C PRO A 121 27.09 -13.67 19.09
N ASN A 122 26.60 -14.37 20.11
CA ASN A 122 27.25 -15.52 20.73
C ASN A 122 26.93 -16.86 20.04
N ASN A 123 26.19 -16.86 18.93
CA ASN A 123 25.87 -18.10 18.21
C ASN A 123 27.18 -18.76 17.71
N PRO A 124 27.38 -20.07 17.98
CA PRO A 124 28.58 -20.78 17.51
C PRO A 124 28.66 -20.86 15.99
N ASP A 125 27.52 -20.84 15.30
CA ASP A 125 27.45 -20.72 13.84
C ASP A 125 27.50 -19.24 13.42
N PRO A 126 28.57 -18.77 12.76
CA PRO A 126 28.69 -17.39 12.33
C PRO A 126 27.55 -16.92 11.43
N ALA A 127 26.98 -17.81 10.60
CA ALA A 127 25.88 -17.47 9.70
C ALA A 127 24.56 -17.24 10.45
N LYS A 128 24.47 -17.71 11.71
CA LYS A 128 23.30 -17.53 12.58
C LYS A 128 23.49 -16.43 13.63
N ARG A 129 24.64 -15.74 13.63
CA ARG A 129 24.86 -14.62 14.56
C ARG A 129 24.01 -13.42 14.24
N TYR A 130 23.75 -13.18 12.96
CA TYR A 130 22.93 -12.07 12.48
C TYR A 130 22.15 -12.60 11.29
N THR A 131 20.85 -12.81 11.44
CA THR A 131 19.97 -13.25 10.35
C THR A 131 18.86 -12.24 10.10
N SER A 132 18.42 -12.12 8.86
CA SER A 132 17.34 -11.22 8.48
C SER A 132 16.63 -11.74 7.23
N ALA A 133 15.70 -10.95 6.67
CA ALA A 133 15.09 -11.21 5.37
C ALA A 133 15.32 -10.02 4.42
N ARG A 134 15.52 -10.35 3.14
CA ARG A 134 15.51 -9.41 2.01
C ARG A 134 14.56 -9.95 0.95
N LEU A 135 13.43 -9.27 0.80
CA LEU A 135 12.34 -9.66 -0.07
C LEU A 135 12.31 -8.77 -1.30
N VAL A 136 12.05 -9.37 -2.46
CA VAL A 136 11.81 -8.68 -3.74
C VAL A 136 10.41 -9.04 -4.23
N SER A 137 9.58 -8.06 -4.59
CA SER A 137 8.22 -8.37 -5.04
C SER A 137 8.23 -9.09 -6.38
N ARG A 138 7.32 -10.06 -6.55
CA ARG A 138 7.03 -10.64 -7.87
C ARG A 138 6.29 -9.67 -8.78
N GLN A 139 5.49 -8.78 -8.19
CA GLN A 139 4.81 -7.72 -8.89
C GLN A 139 5.80 -6.59 -9.21
N ARG A 140 5.86 -6.18 -10.47
CA ARG A 140 6.53 -4.93 -10.89
C ARG A 140 5.57 -3.75 -10.77
N LEU A 141 6.06 -2.52 -10.76
CA LEU A 141 5.20 -1.34 -10.85
C LEU A 141 4.28 -1.39 -12.08
N SER A 142 4.76 -1.95 -13.20
CA SER A 142 4.01 -2.36 -14.39
C SER A 142 3.26 -1.27 -15.16
N ARG A 143 3.40 0.00 -14.73
CA ARG A 143 2.74 1.15 -15.35
C ARG A 143 3.73 2.31 -15.50
N PRO A 144 3.59 3.15 -16.54
CA PRO A 144 4.44 4.33 -16.71
C PRO A 144 4.09 5.47 -15.76
N GLN A 145 2.90 5.41 -15.14
CA GLN A 145 2.52 6.30 -14.06
C GLN A 145 1.70 5.55 -13.02
N GLY A 146 1.80 5.99 -11.76
CA GLY A 146 1.07 5.41 -10.65
C GLY A 146 1.60 5.88 -9.30
N SER A 147 1.07 5.27 -8.25
CA SER A 147 1.51 5.47 -6.87
C SER A 147 1.69 4.13 -6.16
N LEU A 148 2.74 4.00 -5.36
CA LEU A 148 3.02 2.88 -4.47
C LEU A 148 2.89 3.37 -3.03
N VAL A 149 2.05 2.69 -2.25
CA VAL A 149 1.74 3.07 -0.88
C VAL A 149 2.03 1.90 0.04
N ALA A 150 2.67 2.17 1.17
CA ALA A 150 2.86 1.22 2.25
C ALA A 150 2.73 1.88 3.63
N THR A 151 2.15 1.18 4.59
CA THR A 151 2.17 1.59 6.01
C THR A 151 3.09 0.65 6.77
N LEU A 152 4.16 1.18 7.36
CA LEU A 152 5.24 0.40 7.96
C LEU A 152 5.45 0.78 9.42
N THR A 153 5.60 -0.20 10.31
CA THR A 153 6.34 -0.01 11.57
C THR A 153 7.78 -0.45 11.31
N LEU A 154 8.73 0.47 11.49
CA LEU A 154 10.15 0.22 11.26
C LEU A 154 10.87 -0.03 12.60
N PRO A 155 11.81 -0.98 12.69
CA PRO A 155 12.65 -1.13 13.86
C PRO A 155 13.66 0.02 13.94
N CYS A 156 13.75 0.66 15.10
CA CYS A 156 14.70 1.74 15.35
C CYS A 156 15.64 1.34 16.50
N ALA A 157 16.87 0.95 16.16
CA ALA A 157 17.90 0.61 17.14
C ALA A 157 19.30 0.82 16.56
N GLY A 158 20.31 0.93 17.42
CA GLY A 158 21.72 0.99 17.03
C GLY A 158 22.11 -0.20 16.15
N GLY A 159 22.79 0.06 15.03
CA GLY A 159 23.24 -0.98 14.09
C GLY A 159 22.14 -1.67 13.28
N ILE A 160 20.90 -1.19 13.33
CA ILE A 160 19.77 -1.69 12.53
C ILE A 160 19.45 -0.70 11.40
N TRP A 161 19.29 -1.21 10.18
CA TRP A 161 19.01 -0.43 8.96
C TRP A 161 17.87 -1.06 8.14
N PRO A 162 16.60 -0.76 8.47
CA PRO A 162 15.46 -1.12 7.64
C PRO A 162 15.37 -0.27 6.37
N ALA A 163 14.97 -0.92 5.26
CA ALA A 163 14.76 -0.27 3.98
C ALA A 163 13.46 -0.72 3.28
N PHE A 164 12.77 0.23 2.67
CA PHE A 164 11.68 0.06 1.70
C PHE A 164 12.01 0.89 0.46
N TRP A 165 12.26 0.21 -0.65
CA TRP A 165 12.96 0.77 -1.79
C TRP A 165 12.65 0.00 -3.07
N LEU A 166 13.16 0.49 -4.21
CA LEU A 166 12.88 -0.04 -5.53
C LEU A 166 14.16 -0.20 -6.35
N LEU A 167 14.23 -1.30 -7.09
CA LEU A 167 15.21 -1.53 -8.13
C LEU A 167 14.54 -1.99 -9.43
N PRO A 168 15.16 -1.79 -10.60
CA PRO A 168 14.70 -2.42 -11.82
C PRO A 168 14.72 -3.93 -11.70
N PHE A 169 13.75 -4.61 -12.32
CA PHE A 169 13.74 -6.07 -12.37
C PHE A 169 15.00 -6.62 -13.05
N GLU A 170 15.60 -7.65 -12.44
CA GLU A 170 16.84 -8.28 -12.90
C GLU A 170 16.74 -8.84 -14.34
N PRO A 171 17.84 -8.82 -15.12
CA PRO A 171 19.12 -8.22 -14.80
C PRO A 171 19.09 -6.68 -14.97
N PHE A 172 19.89 -5.97 -14.18
CA PHE A 172 20.09 -4.52 -14.27
C PHE A 172 21.54 -4.15 -13.91
N ALA A 173 21.97 -2.95 -14.27
CA ALA A 173 23.27 -2.39 -13.94
C ALA A 173 23.15 -1.25 -12.93
N TRP A 174 23.65 -1.45 -11.71
CA TRP A 174 23.68 -0.41 -10.68
C TRP A 174 24.90 0.52 -10.82
N PRO A 175 24.76 1.84 -10.56
CA PRO A 175 23.51 2.57 -10.32
C PRO A 175 22.85 3.08 -11.60
N THR A 176 23.41 2.81 -12.79
CA THR A 176 22.96 3.38 -14.07
C THR A 176 21.47 3.18 -14.34
N ASP A 177 20.95 1.99 -14.09
CA ASP A 177 19.54 1.67 -14.34
C ASP A 177 18.58 2.28 -13.29
N GLY A 178 19.12 2.86 -12.21
CA GLY A 178 18.41 3.59 -11.17
C GLY A 178 18.11 2.77 -9.91
N GLU A 179 17.94 3.49 -8.79
CA GLU A 179 17.48 2.98 -7.49
C GLU A 179 16.65 4.08 -6.81
N VAL A 180 15.53 3.70 -6.19
CA VAL A 180 14.63 4.64 -5.49
C VAL A 180 14.42 4.16 -4.07
N ASP A 181 14.91 4.92 -3.10
CA ASP A 181 14.74 4.63 -1.69
C ASP A 181 13.59 5.46 -1.15
N ILE A 182 12.52 4.78 -0.76
CA ILE A 182 11.31 5.42 -0.27
C ILE A 182 11.46 5.69 1.23
N ALA A 183 11.90 4.67 1.96
CA ALA A 183 12.18 4.76 3.37
C ALA A 183 13.45 4.00 3.77
N GLU A 184 14.41 4.74 4.29
CA GLU A 184 15.58 4.20 4.98
C GLU A 184 15.78 4.93 6.31
N THR A 185 16.08 4.18 7.37
CA THR A 185 16.50 4.75 8.65
C THR A 185 17.55 3.84 9.24
N TRP A 186 18.45 4.37 10.04
CA TRP A 186 19.48 3.56 10.69
C TRP A 186 19.79 4.08 12.08
N ASN A 187 20.42 3.25 12.90
CA ASN A 187 20.84 3.59 14.26
C ASN A 187 19.72 4.09 15.18
N GLY A 188 18.47 3.89 14.80
CA GLY A 188 17.29 4.30 15.57
C GLY A 188 17.13 5.81 15.74
N ASP A 189 17.66 6.62 14.83
CA ASP A 189 17.63 8.09 14.93
C ASP A 189 16.24 8.70 14.69
N GLY A 190 15.29 7.93 14.18
CA GLY A 190 13.95 8.41 13.87
C GLY A 190 13.91 9.33 12.66
N VAL A 191 14.93 9.28 11.79
CA VAL A 191 15.03 10.05 10.55
C VAL A 191 14.89 9.11 9.36
N ASN A 192 13.96 9.47 8.46
CA ASN A 192 13.82 8.82 7.18
C ASN A 192 14.73 9.48 6.14
N HIS A 193 15.46 8.69 5.38
CA HIS A 193 16.25 9.12 4.24
C HIS A 193 15.55 8.62 2.98
N SER A 194 14.94 9.54 2.24
CA SER A 194 14.46 9.25 0.88
C SER A 194 15.59 9.56 -0.08
N CYS A 195 15.90 8.60 -0.96
CA CYS A 195 17.05 8.70 -1.84
C CYS A 195 16.70 8.28 -3.28
N LEU A 196 17.48 8.79 -4.23
CA LEU A 196 17.45 8.40 -5.63
C LEU A 196 18.89 8.26 -6.08
N HIS A 197 19.29 7.10 -6.58
CA HIS A 197 20.63 6.86 -7.14
C HIS A 197 20.59 6.67 -8.65
N TRP A 198 21.58 7.23 -9.36
CA TRP A 198 21.76 7.05 -10.81
C TRP A 198 23.22 7.30 -11.26
N GLY A 199 23.53 6.96 -12.52
CA GLY A 199 24.81 7.31 -13.15
C GLY A 199 25.96 6.32 -12.86
N PHE A 200 27.21 6.79 -12.89
CA PHE A 200 28.42 5.95 -12.77
C PHE A 200 29.32 6.36 -11.61
N TYR A 201 29.74 5.46 -10.73
CA TYR A 201 30.69 5.80 -9.65
C TYR A 201 32.13 6.06 -10.16
N THR A 202 32.43 7.29 -10.55
CA THR A 202 33.81 7.85 -10.68
C THR A 202 34.09 8.94 -9.62
N PRO A 203 35.34 9.12 -9.15
CA PRO A 203 35.67 10.15 -8.15
C PRO A 203 35.42 11.61 -8.57
N GLN A 204 35.18 11.88 -9.87
CA GLN A 204 35.04 13.23 -10.43
C GLN A 204 33.59 13.66 -10.70
N ASP A 205 32.63 12.75 -10.51
CA ASP A 205 31.22 13.05 -10.72
C ASP A 205 30.52 12.92 -9.36
N THR A 206 30.11 14.03 -8.77
CA THR A 206 29.50 14.09 -7.43
C THR A 206 27.99 14.31 -7.51
N MET A 207 27.38 14.14 -8.69
CA MET A 207 25.93 14.36 -8.91
C MET A 207 25.20 13.04 -9.15
N LYS A 208 25.25 12.13 -8.16
CA LYS A 208 24.90 10.70 -8.36
C LYS A 208 23.85 10.15 -7.43
N HIS A 209 23.52 10.91 -6.41
CA HIS A 209 22.34 10.65 -5.63
C HIS A 209 21.75 11.94 -5.10
N ARG A 210 20.45 11.88 -4.83
CA ARG A 210 19.73 12.94 -4.13
C ARG A 210 19.16 12.36 -2.89
N VAL A 211 19.37 13.02 -1.77
CA VAL A 211 18.79 12.59 -0.48
C VAL A 211 18.00 13.71 0.16
N VAL A 212 16.94 13.35 0.88
CA VAL A 212 16.32 14.20 1.89
C VAL A 212 16.20 13.41 3.19
N ALA A 213 16.82 13.93 4.24
CA ALA A 213 16.60 13.49 5.61
C ALA A 213 15.35 14.17 6.20
N THR A 214 14.37 13.38 6.64
CA THR A 214 13.12 13.84 7.24
C THR A 214 12.92 13.22 8.61
N PRO A 215 12.95 14.00 9.71
CA PRO A 215 12.57 13.49 11.02
C PRO A 215 11.11 13.02 11.04
N VAL A 216 10.86 11.80 11.49
CA VAL A 216 9.52 11.20 11.54
C VAL A 216 9.08 11.00 12.99
N HIS A 217 8.15 11.84 13.44
CA HIS A 217 7.67 11.80 14.81
C HIS A 217 7.07 10.43 15.17
N GLY A 218 7.52 9.86 16.29
CA GLY A 218 7.01 8.59 16.82
C GLY A 218 7.51 7.33 16.10
N MET A 219 8.29 7.43 15.02
CA MET A 219 8.85 6.27 14.31
C MET A 219 9.72 5.42 15.24
N ALA A 220 10.62 6.07 16.00
CA ALA A 220 11.47 5.40 17.00
C ALA A 220 10.70 4.73 18.14
N ASN A 221 9.42 5.08 18.33
CA ASN A 221 8.54 4.49 19.35
C ASN A 221 7.64 3.38 18.78
N GLY A 222 7.89 2.93 17.54
CA GLY A 222 7.11 1.88 16.88
C GLY A 222 5.80 2.35 16.27
N ARG A 223 5.58 3.66 16.11
CA ARG A 223 4.38 4.17 15.41
C ARG A 223 4.39 3.71 13.95
N PRO A 224 3.28 3.15 13.42
CA PRO A 224 3.14 2.95 11.98
C PRO A 224 3.23 4.28 11.22
N VAL A 225 4.03 4.30 10.15
CA VAL A 225 4.26 5.45 9.28
C VAL A 225 3.75 5.11 7.89
N ARG A 226 2.99 6.03 7.28
CA ARG A 226 2.53 5.88 5.90
C ARG A 226 3.56 6.48 4.94
N PHE A 227 4.06 5.67 4.03
CA PHE A 227 4.91 6.08 2.92
C PHE A 227 4.14 5.99 1.61
N GLU A 228 4.31 6.99 0.75
CA GLU A 228 3.76 7.01 -0.60
C GLU A 228 4.83 7.52 -1.58
N PHE A 229 4.98 6.82 -2.69
CA PHE A 229 5.87 7.19 -3.79
C PHE A 229 5.08 7.18 -5.10
N ALA A 230 5.09 8.29 -5.83
CA ALA A 230 4.43 8.38 -7.12
C ALA A 230 5.40 8.74 -8.24
N TRP A 231 5.14 8.18 -9.42
CA TRP A 231 5.90 8.44 -10.63
C TRP A 231 4.95 8.78 -11.78
N ALA A 232 5.37 9.72 -12.62
CA ALA A 232 4.74 10.01 -13.90
C ALA A 232 5.84 10.07 -14.97
N GLN A 233 5.93 9.03 -15.79
CA GLN A 233 6.93 8.87 -16.83
C GLN A 233 6.27 8.86 -18.22
N ASP A 234 6.85 9.61 -19.15
CA ASP A 234 6.54 9.47 -20.57
C ASP A 234 7.31 8.26 -21.15
N PRO A 235 6.63 7.19 -21.59
CA PRO A 235 7.29 6.01 -22.12
C PRO A 235 8.10 6.27 -23.40
N ALA A 236 7.76 7.30 -24.17
CA ALA A 236 8.42 7.60 -25.43
C ALA A 236 9.79 8.27 -25.22
N THR A 237 9.91 9.09 -24.18
CA THR A 237 11.12 9.86 -23.89
C THR A 237 11.91 9.34 -22.70
N GLY A 238 11.28 8.55 -21.83
CA GLY A 238 11.85 8.10 -20.55
C GLY A 238 11.87 9.20 -19.47
N GLN A 239 11.52 10.44 -19.83
CA GLN A 239 11.49 11.58 -18.90
C GLN A 239 10.29 11.49 -17.98
N GLY A 240 10.41 12.03 -16.78
CA GLY A 240 9.29 12.03 -15.84
C GLY A 240 9.60 12.69 -14.52
N ARG A 241 8.66 12.55 -13.60
CA ARG A 241 8.65 13.20 -12.29
C ARG A 241 8.40 12.16 -11.20
N LEU A 242 9.11 12.29 -10.10
CA LEU A 242 9.02 11.45 -8.90
C LEU A 242 8.70 12.31 -7.69
N VAL A 243 7.80 11.85 -6.81
CA VAL A 243 7.50 12.52 -5.55
C VAL A 243 7.35 11.50 -4.42
N TRP A 244 7.90 11.83 -3.26
CA TRP A 244 7.85 11.05 -2.03
C TRP A 244 6.98 11.78 -1.00
N TRP A 245 6.14 11.03 -0.29
CA TRP A 245 5.35 11.49 0.83
C TRP A 245 5.54 10.62 2.06
N ILE A 246 5.55 11.28 3.21
CA ILE A 246 5.51 10.66 4.55
C ILE A 246 4.30 11.22 5.28
N ASP A 247 3.41 10.35 5.75
CA ASP A 247 2.14 10.71 6.41
C ASP A 247 1.34 11.77 5.62
N GLY A 248 1.34 11.64 4.29
CA GLY A 248 0.63 12.52 3.35
C GLY A 248 1.33 13.86 3.03
N GLN A 249 2.45 14.17 3.69
CA GLN A 249 3.24 15.38 3.44
C GLN A 249 4.35 15.12 2.43
N ALA A 250 4.48 15.97 1.41
CA ALA A 250 5.51 15.83 0.39
C ALA A 250 6.86 16.16 1.02
N VAL A 251 7.84 15.26 0.91
CA VAL A 251 9.16 15.44 1.53
C VAL A 251 10.28 15.64 0.51
N MET A 252 10.13 15.04 -0.67
CA MET A 252 11.13 15.09 -1.73
C MET A 252 10.47 15.01 -3.10
N LYS A 253 11.06 15.68 -4.09
CA LYS A 253 10.85 15.40 -5.51
C LYS A 253 12.17 15.15 -6.23
N ALA A 254 12.09 14.53 -7.40
CA ALA A 254 13.19 14.49 -8.36
C ALA A 254 12.65 14.27 -9.78
N PRO A 255 13.27 14.83 -10.82
CA PRO A 255 13.03 14.36 -12.18
C PRO A 255 13.59 12.95 -12.33
N ILE A 256 13.00 12.13 -13.21
CA ILE A 256 13.59 10.83 -13.58
C ILE A 256 14.92 11.10 -14.32
N PRO A 257 16.07 10.62 -13.82
CA PRO A 257 17.35 10.82 -14.46
C PRO A 257 17.43 10.16 -15.84
N SER A 258 18.23 10.74 -16.73
CA SER A 258 18.53 10.11 -18.02
C SER A 258 19.26 8.79 -17.82
N GLY A 259 18.84 7.74 -18.54
CA GLY A 259 19.41 6.41 -18.44
C GLY A 259 18.72 5.50 -17.40
N THR A 260 17.91 6.06 -16.50
CA THR A 260 17.08 5.26 -15.58
C THR A 260 16.15 4.36 -16.39
N ARG A 261 16.06 3.10 -15.98
CA ARG A 261 15.17 2.12 -16.61
C ARG A 261 13.70 2.55 -16.44
N PRO A 262 12.76 2.16 -17.33
CA PRO A 262 11.36 2.55 -17.15
C PRO A 262 10.84 2.17 -15.76
N MET A 263 10.15 3.08 -15.08
CA MET A 263 9.63 2.83 -13.72
C MET A 263 8.70 1.61 -13.70
N ALA A 264 8.01 1.34 -14.81
CA ALA A 264 7.17 0.14 -14.98
C ALA A 264 7.94 -1.18 -14.75
N ASP A 265 9.27 -1.20 -14.95
CA ASP A 265 10.11 -2.38 -14.75
C ASP A 265 10.56 -2.56 -13.29
N PHE A 266 10.36 -1.57 -12.41
CA PHE A 266 10.85 -1.64 -11.04
C PHE A 266 10.04 -2.62 -10.19
N VAL A 267 10.72 -3.27 -9.26
CA VAL A 267 10.18 -4.14 -8.21
C VAL A 267 10.41 -3.50 -6.85
N VAL A 268 9.57 -3.89 -5.89
CA VAL A 268 9.68 -3.46 -4.49
C VAL A 268 10.67 -4.35 -3.76
N LEU A 269 11.52 -3.73 -2.95
CA LEU A 269 12.39 -4.40 -2.01
C LEU A 269 12.05 -3.99 -0.57
N LEU A 270 12.12 -4.99 0.32
CA LEU A 270 11.98 -4.83 1.76
C LEU A 270 13.11 -5.61 2.43
N ASN A 271 13.86 -4.98 3.33
CA ASN A 271 14.85 -5.67 4.14
C ASN A 271 15.13 -4.94 5.45
N ILE A 272 15.80 -5.66 6.36
CA ILE A 272 16.42 -5.09 7.55
C ILE A 272 17.89 -5.50 7.52
N ALA A 273 18.76 -4.60 7.09
CA ALA A 273 20.20 -4.77 7.17
C ALA A 273 20.67 -4.57 8.61
N MET A 274 21.83 -5.16 8.94
CA MET A 274 22.52 -4.97 10.21
C MET A 274 23.94 -4.48 9.95
N GLY A 275 24.37 -3.47 10.71
CA GLY A 275 25.65 -2.80 10.50
C GLY A 275 25.70 -2.07 9.16
N GLY A 276 26.81 -2.24 8.43
CA GLY A 276 27.04 -1.53 7.17
C GLY A 276 27.60 -0.12 7.33
N ASN A 277 27.96 0.47 6.19
CA ASN A 277 28.65 1.76 6.10
C ASN A 277 27.85 2.88 6.79
N VAL A 278 26.53 2.93 6.60
CA VAL A 278 25.64 3.95 7.17
C VAL A 278 25.52 3.85 8.69
N CYS A 279 25.70 2.64 9.25
CA CYS A 279 25.70 2.45 10.70
C CYS A 279 27.03 2.87 11.36
N ALA A 280 28.04 3.26 10.58
CA ALA A 280 29.33 3.78 11.06
C ALA A 280 30.00 2.88 12.13
N GLY A 281 29.96 1.57 11.91
CA GLY A 281 30.55 0.56 12.80
C GLY A 281 29.69 0.15 13.99
N GLN A 282 28.48 0.70 14.15
CA GLN A 282 27.52 0.19 15.13
C GLN A 282 26.99 -1.19 14.72
N ILE A 283 26.88 -2.08 15.69
CA ILE A 283 26.27 -3.40 15.56
C ILE A 283 25.08 -3.50 16.51
N PRO A 284 24.02 -4.24 16.16
CA PRO A 284 22.87 -4.39 17.01
C PRO A 284 23.18 -5.21 18.27
N GLY A 285 22.49 -4.87 19.36
CA GLY A 285 22.49 -5.70 20.57
C GLY A 285 21.79 -7.04 20.32
N GLU A 286 22.00 -8.02 21.21
CA GLU A 286 21.29 -9.29 21.14
C GLU A 286 19.77 -9.08 21.25
N GLY A 287 18.99 -9.67 20.34
CA GLY A 287 17.55 -9.51 20.30
C GLY A 287 16.94 -9.70 18.92
N THR A 288 15.67 -9.32 18.81
CA THR A 288 14.88 -9.37 17.57
C THR A 288 14.34 -7.99 17.23
N TYR A 289 14.39 -7.63 15.95
CA TYR A 289 14.00 -6.32 15.44
C TYR A 289 13.04 -6.51 14.26
N ASP A 290 11.79 -6.09 14.44
CA ASP A 290 10.72 -6.37 13.49
C ASP A 290 10.37 -5.13 12.66
N MET A 291 10.37 -5.30 11.34
CA MET A 291 9.63 -4.46 10.42
C MET A 291 8.26 -5.10 10.20
N VAL A 292 7.19 -4.33 10.41
CA VAL A 292 5.81 -4.77 10.17
C VAL A 292 5.24 -3.97 9.02
N VAL A 293 4.85 -4.66 7.95
CA VAL A 293 4.14 -4.11 6.80
C VAL A 293 2.65 -4.31 7.03
N HIS A 294 1.94 -3.22 7.31
CA HIS A 294 0.51 -3.23 7.62
C HIS A 294 -0.36 -3.23 6.36
N GLU A 295 0.10 -2.55 5.32
CA GLU A 295 -0.51 -2.58 4.00
C GLU A 295 0.56 -2.29 2.94
N MET A 296 0.34 -2.80 1.73
CA MET A 296 1.07 -2.37 0.55
C MET A 296 0.19 -2.50 -0.69
N LYS A 297 0.12 -1.43 -1.49
CA LYS A 297 -0.74 -1.38 -2.69
C LYS A 297 -0.18 -0.43 -3.74
N MET A 298 -0.58 -0.66 -4.99
CA MET A 298 -0.28 0.21 -6.12
C MET A 298 -1.58 0.76 -6.72
N LEU A 299 -1.59 2.06 -7.00
CA LEU A 299 -2.75 2.83 -7.45
C LEU A 299 -2.46 3.52 -8.79
N GLU A 300 -3.50 3.73 -9.60
CA GLU A 300 -3.38 4.42 -10.89
C GLU A 300 -3.02 5.91 -10.76
N GLU A 301 -3.22 6.50 -9.58
CA GLU A 301 -2.86 7.87 -9.24
C GLU A 301 -2.58 7.99 -7.72
N PRO A 302 -1.94 9.07 -7.25
CA PRO A 302 -1.70 9.30 -5.82
C PRO A 302 -2.97 9.22 -4.96
N GLU A 303 -2.86 8.58 -3.81
CA GLU A 303 -4.03 8.17 -3.02
C GLU A 303 -4.87 9.36 -2.56
N ALA A 304 -4.22 10.40 -2.05
CA ALA A 304 -4.89 11.62 -1.65
C ALA A 304 -4.86 12.63 -2.79
N GLY A 305 -6.02 12.95 -3.39
CA GLY A 305 -6.14 14.06 -4.35
C GLY A 305 -5.47 13.87 -5.71
N GLY A 306 -5.02 12.65 -6.04
CA GLY A 306 -4.61 12.24 -7.38
C GLY A 306 -3.51 13.10 -8.00
N TRP A 307 -3.51 13.17 -9.33
CA TRP A 307 -2.54 13.96 -10.10
C TRP A 307 -2.58 15.46 -9.79
N ALA A 308 -3.71 15.99 -9.34
CA ALA A 308 -3.80 17.39 -8.91
C ALA A 308 -2.95 17.66 -7.65
N LYS A 309 -2.93 16.74 -6.67
CA LYS A 309 -2.01 16.82 -5.53
C LYS A 309 -0.57 16.64 -5.97
N PHE A 310 -0.30 15.69 -6.87
CA PHE A 310 1.03 15.48 -7.45
C PHE A 310 1.60 16.77 -8.05
N ASP A 311 0.85 17.41 -8.96
CA ASP A 311 1.31 18.59 -9.68
C ASP A 311 1.48 19.79 -8.75
N ARG A 312 0.55 19.97 -7.81
CA ARG A 312 0.67 21.01 -6.78
C ARG A 312 1.93 20.79 -5.96
N ASP A 313 2.11 19.60 -5.40
CA ASP A 313 3.22 19.29 -4.50
C ASP A 313 4.58 19.34 -5.24
N TRP A 314 4.64 18.83 -6.47
CA TRP A 314 5.79 18.99 -7.36
C TRP A 314 6.20 20.46 -7.53
N GLY A 315 5.24 21.38 -7.57
CA GLY A 315 5.50 22.82 -7.71
C GLY A 315 6.28 23.46 -6.56
N TRP A 316 6.23 22.89 -5.34
CA TRP A 316 6.80 23.54 -4.15
C TRP A 316 7.71 22.65 -3.30
N VAL A 317 7.51 21.32 -3.28
CA VAL A 317 8.36 20.43 -2.48
C VAL A 317 9.80 20.53 -2.96
N ARG A 318 10.75 20.43 -2.03
CA ARG A 318 12.17 20.53 -2.34
C ARG A 318 12.63 19.36 -3.20
N GLU A 319 13.57 19.63 -4.08
CA GLU A 319 14.39 18.58 -4.67
C GLU A 319 15.40 18.09 -3.62
N GLY A 320 15.78 16.81 -3.67
CA GLY A 320 16.80 16.28 -2.75
C GLY A 320 18.16 16.93 -2.93
N ASP A 321 18.92 17.00 -1.85
CA ASP A 321 20.27 17.57 -1.87
C ASP A 321 21.17 16.64 -2.66
N THR A 322 21.94 17.21 -3.59
CA THR A 322 22.99 16.46 -4.27
C THR A 322 24.15 16.28 -3.30
N ILE A 323 24.51 15.02 -3.03
CA ILE A 323 25.66 14.65 -2.22
C ILE A 323 26.57 13.66 -2.96
#